data_AF-A0A1B6LQ99-F1
#
_entry.id   AF-A0A1B6LQ99-F1
#
_cell.length_a   1.000
_cell.length_b   1.000
_cell.length_c   1.000
_cell.angle_alpha   90.00
_cell.angle_beta   90.00
_cell.angle_gamma   90.00
#
_symmetry.space_group_name_H-M   'P 1'
#
loop_
_entity.id
_entity.type
_entity.pdbx_description
1 polymer ?
#
loop_
_entity_poly.entity_id
_entity_poly.type
_entity_poly.pdbx_seq_one_letter_code
_entity_poly.pdbx_strand_id
1 'polypeptide(L)'
;MNEDEEDPVVSEFPVILAHALEDQLYMIQHPTRPAALPPDTDNIIKCSFKPEHQELSIELAVDTENPNYDTSHGEQIAINVDGGKNRPDSDKFFRSSLMDKRALHSTRVVSDASTCAVATLKNRQMFIMPVKGIVSLQPTFPHLDVTDKRA
;
A
#
# COMPACT_ATOMS: atom_id res chain seq x y z
N MET A 1 -24.21 -8.00 -50.84
CA MET A 1 -23.31 -9.17 -50.83
C MET A 1 -21.96 -8.65 -50.35
N ASN A 2 -21.65 -8.97 -49.10
CA ASN A 2 -20.37 -9.00 -48.38
C ASN A 2 -19.40 -7.82 -48.58
N GLU A 3 -19.50 -6.83 -47.70
CA GLU A 3 -18.44 -5.89 -47.33
C GLU A 3 -17.72 -6.36 -46.03
N ASP A 4 -17.63 -7.68 -45.82
CA ASP A 4 -16.81 -8.26 -44.74
C ASP A 4 -15.35 -8.33 -45.23
N GLU A 5 -14.73 -7.16 -45.42
CA GLU A 5 -13.30 -7.01 -45.69
C GLU A 5 -12.48 -7.46 -44.47
N GLU A 6 -11.97 -8.70 -44.58
CA GLU A 6 -10.76 -9.28 -43.98
C GLU A 6 -10.13 -8.49 -42.80
N ASP A 7 -10.42 -8.92 -41.56
CA ASP A 7 -9.63 -8.56 -40.35
C ASP A 7 -8.58 -9.66 -40.08
N PRO A 8 -7.36 -9.57 -40.65
CA PRO A 8 -6.37 -10.63 -40.55
C PRO A 8 -5.74 -10.68 -39.15
N VAL A 9 -5.57 -11.90 -38.64
CA VAL A 9 -4.81 -12.13 -37.41
C VAL A 9 -3.35 -11.68 -37.60
N VAL A 10 -2.94 -10.61 -36.92
CA VAL A 10 -1.58 -10.06 -36.97
C VAL A 10 -0.60 -10.87 -36.11
N SER A 11 -1.08 -11.43 -35.00
CA SER A 11 -0.22 -12.14 -34.04
C SER A 11 -1.00 -13.01 -33.08
N GLU A 12 -0.48 -14.21 -32.82
CA GLU A 12 -0.98 -15.14 -31.81
C GLU A 12 -0.09 -15.14 -30.57
N PHE A 13 -0.72 -15.17 -29.40
CA PHE A 13 -0.06 -15.24 -28.10
C PHE A 13 -0.66 -16.39 -27.29
N PRO A 14 0.13 -17.38 -26.83
CA PRO A 14 -0.35 -18.38 -25.89
C PRO A 14 -0.80 -17.74 -24.59
N VAL A 15 -1.97 -18.14 -24.09
CA VAL A 15 -2.52 -17.71 -22.80
C VAL A 15 -2.46 -18.87 -21.82
N ILE A 16 -1.72 -18.69 -20.74
CA ILE A 16 -1.45 -19.71 -19.73
C ILE A 16 -2.06 -19.24 -18.40
N LEU A 17 -2.95 -20.04 -17.84
CA LEU A 17 -3.46 -19.82 -16.49
C LEU A 17 -2.52 -20.50 -15.48
N ALA A 18 -1.98 -19.72 -14.56
CA ALA A 18 -1.07 -20.20 -13.52
C ALA A 18 -1.73 -20.07 -12.14
N HIS A 19 -1.64 -21.13 -11.35
CA HIS A 19 -2.29 -21.24 -10.02
C HIS A 19 -1.29 -21.13 -8.85
N ALA A 20 0.00 -20.88 -9.14
CA ALA A 20 1.06 -20.94 -8.14
C ALA A 20 0.89 -19.99 -6.94
N LEU A 21 0.19 -18.86 -7.13
CA LEU A 21 -0.02 -17.83 -6.10
C LEU A 21 -1.50 -17.54 -5.85
N GLU A 22 -2.41 -18.41 -6.30
CA GLU A 22 -3.86 -18.16 -6.26
C GLU A 22 -4.39 -17.81 -4.86
N ASP A 23 -3.84 -18.43 -3.81
CA ASP A 23 -4.20 -18.16 -2.42
C ASP A 23 -3.34 -17.09 -1.72
N GLN A 24 -2.35 -16.54 -2.41
CA GLN A 24 -1.32 -15.65 -1.82
C GLN A 24 -1.18 -14.30 -2.54
N LEU A 25 -1.77 -14.15 -3.73
CA LEU A 25 -1.63 -12.95 -4.55
C LEU A 25 -2.71 -11.93 -4.19
N TYR A 26 -2.29 -10.77 -3.69
CA TYR A 26 -3.18 -9.65 -3.39
C TYR A 26 -2.85 -8.44 -4.26
N MET A 27 -3.88 -7.69 -4.66
CA MET A 27 -3.71 -6.40 -5.33
C MET A 27 -3.91 -5.26 -4.33
N ILE A 28 -2.89 -4.40 -4.21
CA ILE A 28 -2.95 -3.19 -3.38
C ILE A 28 -3.17 -2.00 -4.30
N GLN A 29 -4.23 -1.24 -4.04
CA GLN A 29 -4.54 0.00 -4.75
C GLN A 29 -4.27 1.21 -3.86
N HIS A 30 -3.77 2.31 -4.44
CA HIS A 30 -3.52 3.57 -3.73
C HIS A 30 -4.36 4.70 -4.33
N PRO A 31 -5.63 4.89 -3.92
CA PRO A 31 -6.54 5.85 -4.57
C PRO A 31 -6.06 7.30 -4.51
N THR A 32 -5.29 7.66 -3.47
CA THR A 32 -4.80 9.03 -3.25
C THR A 32 -3.44 9.29 -3.89
N ARG A 33 -2.86 8.30 -4.60
CA ARG A 33 -1.52 8.41 -5.16
C ARG A 33 -1.56 8.48 -6.69
N PRO A 34 -0.93 9.49 -7.31
CA PRO A 34 -0.75 9.52 -8.76
C PRO A 34 0.06 8.32 -9.27
N ALA A 35 -0.37 7.73 -10.38
CA ALA A 35 0.30 6.58 -11.01
C ALA A 35 1.70 6.90 -11.57
N ALA A 36 2.00 8.18 -11.82
CA ALA A 36 3.31 8.62 -12.31
C ALA A 36 4.42 8.54 -11.26
N LEU A 37 4.07 8.46 -9.97
CA LEU A 37 5.05 8.34 -8.89
C LEU A 37 5.44 6.86 -8.71
N PRO A 38 6.73 6.57 -8.48
CA PRO A 38 7.18 5.20 -8.21
C PRO A 38 6.52 4.68 -6.92
N PRO A 39 6.29 3.36 -6.74
CA PRO A 39 5.82 2.78 -5.49
C PRO A 39 6.69 3.20 -4.28
N ASP A 40 6.11 3.26 -3.08
CA ASP A 40 6.83 3.73 -1.88
C ASP A 40 7.27 2.51 -1.07
N THR A 41 8.10 1.70 -1.72
CA THR A 41 8.55 0.41 -1.18
C THR A 41 9.81 0.52 -0.34
N ASP A 42 10.62 1.56 -0.59
CA ASP A 42 11.98 1.65 -0.04
C ASP A 42 11.99 2.13 1.42
N ASN A 43 10.87 2.66 1.90
CA ASN A 43 10.73 3.28 3.21
C ASN A 43 9.88 2.45 4.19
N ILE A 44 9.60 1.17 3.92
CA ILE A 44 8.75 0.35 4.79
C ILE A 44 9.50 -0.01 6.09
N ILE A 45 9.03 0.51 7.22
CA ILE A 45 9.55 0.20 8.57
C ILE A 45 8.88 -1.06 9.11
N LYS A 46 7.56 -1.16 8.92
CA LYS A 46 6.74 -2.25 9.45
C LYS A 46 5.60 -2.55 8.51
N CYS A 47 5.31 -3.83 8.34
CA CYS A 47 4.18 -4.32 7.57
C CYS A 47 3.51 -5.45 8.35
N SER A 48 2.19 -5.44 8.41
CA SER A 48 1.39 -6.47 9.06
C SER A 48 0.13 -6.74 8.25
N PHE A 49 -0.23 -8.01 8.13
CA PHE A 49 -1.36 -8.44 7.31
C PHE A 49 -2.20 -9.48 8.06
N LYS A 50 -3.52 -9.32 8.03
CA LYS A 50 -4.49 -10.30 8.54
C LYS A 50 -5.15 -11.02 7.35
N PRO A 51 -4.77 -12.28 7.05
CA PRO A 51 -5.22 -12.98 5.84
C PRO A 51 -6.73 -13.18 5.74
N GLU A 52 -7.39 -13.53 6.85
CA GLU A 52 -8.84 -13.80 6.88
C GLU A 52 -9.68 -12.54 6.64
N HIS A 53 -9.27 -11.42 7.25
CA HIS A 53 -9.96 -10.12 7.12
C HIS A 53 -9.48 -9.29 5.93
N GLN A 54 -8.37 -9.68 5.28
CA GLN A 54 -7.70 -8.93 4.22
C GLN A 54 -7.39 -7.49 4.65
N GLU A 55 -6.82 -7.34 5.85
CA GLU A 55 -6.40 -6.06 6.41
C GLU A 55 -4.89 -5.95 6.41
N LEU A 56 -4.37 -4.94 5.71
CA LEU A 56 -2.97 -4.60 5.60
C LEU A 56 -2.72 -3.28 6.34
N SER A 57 -1.70 -3.27 7.20
CA SER A 57 -1.20 -2.08 7.87
C SER A 57 0.30 -1.94 7.63
N ILE A 58 0.70 -0.75 7.16
CA ILE A 58 2.08 -0.42 6.80
C ILE A 58 2.49 0.86 7.53
N GLU A 59 3.66 0.85 8.15
CA GLU A 59 4.34 2.06 8.64
C GLU A 59 5.50 2.39 7.68
N LEU A 60 5.50 3.61 7.15
CA LEU A 60 6.52 4.12 6.24
C LEU A 60 7.35 5.18 6.95
N ALA A 61 8.67 5.15 6.76
CA ALA A 61 9.58 6.19 7.19
C ALA A 61 9.33 7.50 6.42
N VAL A 62 9.52 8.61 7.11
CA VAL A 62 9.52 9.95 6.55
C VAL A 62 10.94 10.50 6.68
N ASP A 63 11.47 11.00 5.57
CA ASP A 63 12.78 11.67 5.56
C ASP A 63 12.66 13.03 6.26
N THR A 64 13.18 13.09 7.49
CA THR A 64 13.17 14.30 8.34
C THR A 64 14.30 15.28 8.01
N GLU A 65 15.27 14.88 7.20
CA GLU A 65 16.38 15.74 6.74
C GLU A 65 16.02 16.46 5.42
N ASN A 66 14.91 16.07 4.80
CA ASN A 66 14.42 16.64 3.57
C ASN A 66 14.05 18.14 3.75
N PRO A 67 14.40 19.03 2.81
CA PRO A 67 13.99 20.44 2.87
C PRO A 67 12.46 20.64 2.82
N ASN A 68 11.68 19.64 2.41
CA ASN A 68 10.22 19.66 2.42
C ASN A 68 9.62 19.29 3.78
N TYR A 69 10.43 18.93 4.78
CA TYR A 69 10.01 18.60 6.13
C TYR A 69 10.18 19.80 7.07
N ASP A 70 9.10 20.20 7.76
CA ASP A 70 9.17 21.21 8.82
C ASP A 70 9.53 20.52 10.15
N THR A 71 10.82 20.61 10.51
CA THR A 71 11.34 20.04 11.75
C THR A 71 10.65 20.59 12.99
N SER A 72 10.35 21.89 13.03
CA SER A 72 9.72 22.52 14.19
C SER A 72 8.30 21.99 14.42
N HIS A 73 7.55 21.79 13.33
CA HIS A 73 6.21 21.20 13.40
C HIS A 73 6.26 19.70 13.74
N GLY A 74 7.22 18.97 13.18
CA GLY A 74 7.45 17.56 13.48
C GLY A 74 7.76 17.30 14.96
N GLU A 75 8.58 18.15 15.58
CA GLU A 75 8.86 18.12 17.03
C GLU A 75 7.59 18.36 17.85
N GLN A 76 6.78 19.36 17.47
CA GLN A 76 5.54 19.69 18.18
C GLN A 76 4.55 18.52 18.17
N ILE A 77 4.38 17.86 17.02
CA ILE A 77 3.54 16.66 16.89
C ILE A 77 4.05 15.56 17.82
N ALA A 78 5.35 15.27 17.80
CA ALA A 78 5.93 14.23 18.64
C ALA A 78 5.74 14.53 20.14
N ILE A 79 5.91 15.79 20.57
CA ILE A 79 5.69 16.20 21.97
C ILE A 79 4.22 16.04 22.38
N ASN A 80 3.28 16.41 21.52
CA ASN A 80 1.85 16.26 21.81
C ASN A 80 1.47 14.78 21.98
N VAL A 81 2.04 13.91 21.14
CA VAL A 81 1.72 12.48 21.08
C VAL A 81 2.41 11.69 22.19
N ASP A 82 3.69 11.96 22.45
CA ASP A 82 4.51 11.20 23.41
C ASP A 82 4.58 11.83 24.79
N GLY A 83 4.33 13.14 24.89
CA GLY A 83 4.40 13.92 26.10
C GLY A 83 5.82 14.45 26.36
N GLY A 84 6.07 14.89 27.59
CA GLY A 84 7.38 15.42 27.99
C GLY A 84 8.51 14.39 27.95
N LYS A 85 9.76 14.88 27.95
CA LYS A 85 10.99 14.08 27.75
C LYS A 85 11.28 12.99 28.80
N ASN A 86 10.44 12.84 29.83
CA ASN A 86 10.66 11.92 30.95
C ASN A 86 10.15 10.50 30.69
N ARG A 87 9.57 10.21 29.52
CA ARG A 87 9.04 8.88 29.18
C ARG A 87 10.14 7.99 28.60
N PRO A 88 10.24 6.71 28.99
CA PRO A 88 11.16 5.78 28.35
C PRO A 88 10.86 5.64 26.85
N ASP A 89 11.90 5.53 26.04
CA ASP A 89 11.78 5.45 24.57
C ASP A 89 11.02 4.21 24.09
N SER A 90 10.91 3.16 24.91
CA SER A 90 10.10 1.96 24.63
C SER A 90 8.62 2.28 24.45
N ASP A 91 8.13 3.31 25.14
CA ASP A 91 6.71 3.64 25.24
C ASP A 91 6.31 4.81 24.33
N LYS A 92 7.30 5.41 23.65
CA LYS A 92 7.10 6.50 22.70
C LYS A 92 6.62 5.95 21.36
N PHE A 93 5.62 6.61 20.80
CA PHE A 93 5.13 6.44 19.45
C PHE A 93 6.18 6.89 18.42
N PHE A 94 6.84 8.02 18.67
CA PHE A 94 7.90 8.62 17.86
C PHE A 94 9.23 8.60 18.63
N ARG A 95 10.02 7.55 18.42
CA ARG A 95 11.28 7.34 19.16
C ARG A 95 12.34 8.41 18.89
N SER A 96 12.36 8.98 17.68
CA SER A 96 13.28 10.06 17.31
C SER A 96 12.93 11.41 17.93
N SER A 97 11.78 11.53 18.61
CA SER A 97 11.18 12.81 19.02
C SER A 97 10.77 13.72 17.85
N LEU A 98 10.70 13.17 16.63
CA LEU A 98 10.17 13.80 15.43
C LEU A 98 9.05 12.93 14.86
N MET A 99 8.13 13.53 14.09
CA MET A 99 7.17 12.77 13.28
C MET A 99 7.91 12.12 12.09
N ASP A 100 8.59 11.02 12.37
CA ASP A 100 9.51 10.31 11.45
C ASP A 100 8.85 9.17 10.68
N LYS A 101 7.54 8.97 10.87
CA LYS A 101 6.81 7.90 10.22
C LYS A 101 5.35 8.27 9.96
N ARG A 102 4.79 7.61 8.95
CA ARG A 102 3.36 7.68 8.60
C ARG A 102 2.77 6.28 8.53
N ALA A 103 1.48 6.18 8.85
CA ALA A 103 0.76 4.92 8.85
C ALA A 103 -0.22 4.86 7.68
N LEU A 104 -0.25 3.71 7.01
CA LEU A 104 -1.23 3.37 5.99
C LEU A 104 -2.05 2.17 6.50
N HIS A 105 -3.35 2.21 6.28
CA HIS A 105 -4.25 1.09 6.58
C HIS A 105 -5.10 0.78 5.37
N SER A 106 -5.37 -0.50 5.15
CA SER A 106 -6.17 -0.93 4.03
C SER A 106 -7.63 -1.17 4.38
N THR A 107 -8.49 -1.05 3.38
CA THR A 107 -9.85 -1.55 3.42
C THR A 107 -10.03 -2.57 2.32
N ARG A 108 -10.81 -3.61 2.59
CA ARG A 108 -11.16 -4.62 1.58
C ARG A 108 -12.07 -3.98 0.54
N VAL A 109 -11.71 -4.08 -0.73
CA VAL A 109 -12.46 -3.44 -1.84
C VAL A 109 -13.62 -4.32 -2.29
N VAL A 110 -13.38 -5.63 -2.41
CA VAL A 110 -14.37 -6.61 -2.90
C VAL A 110 -14.49 -7.79 -1.96
N SER A 111 -15.73 -8.29 -1.80
CA SER A 111 -16.02 -9.50 -1.03
C SER A 111 -15.67 -10.79 -1.78
N ASP A 112 -15.60 -10.74 -3.11
CA ASP A 112 -15.16 -11.82 -3.98
C ASP A 112 -14.27 -11.25 -5.09
N ALA A 113 -13.09 -11.84 -5.28
CA ALA A 113 -12.12 -11.46 -6.30
C ALA A 113 -11.96 -12.55 -7.39
N SER A 114 -12.84 -13.55 -7.42
CA SER A 114 -12.81 -14.69 -8.36
C SER A 114 -12.81 -14.29 -9.84
N THR A 115 -13.33 -13.11 -10.17
CA THR A 115 -13.37 -12.55 -11.54
C THR A 115 -12.16 -11.68 -11.88
N CYS A 116 -11.24 -11.50 -10.93
CA CYS A 116 -10.06 -10.66 -11.08
C CYS A 116 -8.80 -11.52 -11.20
N ALA A 117 -7.93 -11.12 -12.12
CA ALA A 117 -6.63 -11.75 -12.32
C ALA A 117 -5.61 -10.69 -12.75
N VAL A 118 -4.33 -10.95 -12.46
CA VAL A 118 -3.21 -10.18 -12.98
C VAL A 118 -2.61 -10.95 -14.16
N ALA A 119 -2.30 -10.23 -15.24
CA ALA A 119 -1.66 -10.80 -16.41
C ALA A 119 -0.26 -10.21 -16.61
N THR A 120 0.71 -11.05 -16.94
CA THR A 120 2.05 -10.62 -17.35
C THR A 120 2.35 -11.16 -18.74
N LEU A 121 2.86 -10.28 -19.62
CA LEU A 121 3.31 -10.65 -20.96
C LEU A 121 4.84 -10.81 -20.95
N LYS A 122 5.33 -12.01 -21.26
CA LYS A 122 6.77 -12.30 -21.35
C LYS A 122 7.04 -13.20 -22.55
N ASN A 123 8.03 -12.86 -23.37
CA ASN A 123 8.45 -13.66 -24.54
C ASN A 123 7.27 -14.04 -25.46
N ARG A 124 6.35 -13.11 -25.71
CA ARG A 124 5.12 -13.33 -26.49
C ARG A 124 4.20 -14.43 -25.93
N GLN A 125 4.22 -14.65 -24.62
CA GLN A 125 3.28 -15.50 -23.90
C GLN A 125 2.64 -14.71 -22.76
N MET A 126 1.33 -14.86 -22.60
CA MET A 126 0.56 -14.21 -21.54
C MET A 126 0.34 -15.21 -20.40
N PHE A 127 0.78 -14.87 -19.20
CA PHE A 127 0.53 -15.62 -17.99
C PHE A 127 -0.53 -14.88 -17.17
N ILE A 128 -1.64 -15.54 -16.88
CA ILE A 128 -2.74 -15.02 -16.07
C ILE A 128 -2.70 -15.72 -14.71
N MET A 129 -2.83 -14.95 -13.63
CA MET A 129 -2.88 -15.45 -12.25
C MET A 129 -4.09 -14.85 -11.52
N PRO A 130 -5.01 -15.67 -10.98
CA PRO A 130 -6.10 -15.17 -10.15
C PRO A 130 -5.57 -14.42 -8.93
N VAL A 131 -6.30 -13.40 -8.48
CA VAL A 131 -5.98 -12.67 -7.24
C VAL A 131 -6.88 -13.12 -6.10
N LYS A 132 -6.30 -13.36 -4.93
CA LYS A 132 -7.02 -13.75 -3.72
C LYS A 132 -7.88 -12.64 -3.14
N GLY A 133 -7.43 -11.39 -3.30
CA GLY A 133 -8.09 -10.23 -2.73
C GLY A 133 -7.56 -8.92 -3.25
N ILE A 134 -8.39 -7.89 -3.13
CA ILE A 134 -8.07 -6.52 -3.53
C ILE A 134 -8.29 -5.62 -2.33
N VAL A 135 -7.25 -4.89 -1.96
CA VAL A 135 -7.26 -3.97 -0.83
C VAL A 135 -6.91 -2.55 -1.28
N SER A 136 -7.61 -1.57 -0.72
CA SER A 136 -7.37 -0.14 -0.97
C SER A 136 -6.61 0.42 0.22
N LEU A 137 -5.38 0.89 -0.02
CA LEU A 137 -4.49 1.38 1.01
C LEU A 137 -4.54 2.91 1.08
N GLN A 138 -4.82 3.44 2.26
CA GLN A 138 -5.03 4.88 2.48
C GLN A 138 -4.21 5.38 3.69
N PRO A 139 -3.82 6.67 3.69
CA PRO A 139 -3.21 7.31 4.86
C PRO A 139 -4.12 7.30 6.08
N THR A 140 -3.52 7.05 7.24
CA THR A 140 -4.18 7.12 8.54
C THR A 140 -3.34 7.94 9.51
N PHE A 141 -3.99 8.48 10.54
CA PHE A 141 -3.36 9.42 11.47
C PHE A 141 -3.53 8.96 12.93
N PRO A 142 -3.05 7.75 13.30
CA PRO A 142 -3.28 7.17 14.63
C PRO A 142 -2.69 8.02 15.77
N HIS A 143 -1.72 8.89 15.47
CA HIS A 143 -1.15 9.82 16.43
C HIS A 143 -2.14 10.90 16.91
N LEU A 144 -3.14 11.24 16.08
CA LEU A 144 -4.22 12.17 16.48
C LEU A 144 -5.10 11.53 17.57
N ASP A 145 -5.46 10.25 17.40
CA ASP A 145 -6.25 9.52 18.40
C ASP A 145 -5.53 9.40 19.75
N VAL A 146 -4.20 9.26 19.73
CA VAL A 146 -3.36 9.24 20.94
C VAL A 146 -3.35 10.60 21.63
N THR A 147 -3.33 11.68 20.84
CA THR A 147 -3.35 13.05 21.35
C THR A 147 -4.70 13.37 22.00
N ASP A 148 -5.81 13.02 21.35
CA ASP A 148 -7.16 13.24 21.87
C ASP A 148 -7.42 12.48 23.18
N LYS A 149 -6.90 11.26 23.32
CA LYS A 149 -6.98 10.49 24.59
C LYS A 149 -6.24 11.15 25.75
N ARG A 150 -5.40 12.14 25.49
CA ARG A 150 -4.61 12.88 26.49
C ARG A 150 -5.16 14.28 26.79
N ALA A 151 -6.06 14.81 25.96
CA ALA A 151 -6.73 16.10 26.18
C ALA A 151 -7.80 15.98 27.27
#